data_AF-A0A848ZPC9-F1
#
_entry.id   AF-A0A848ZPC9-F1
#
_cell.length_a   1.000
_cell.length_b   1.000
_cell.length_c   1.000
_cell.angle_alpha   90.00
_cell.angle_beta   90.00
_cell.angle_gamma   90.00
#
_symmetry.space_group_name_H-M   'P 1'
#
loop_
_entity.id
_entity.type
_entity.pdbx_description
1 polymer ?
#
loop_
_entity_poly.entity_id
_entity_poly.type
_entity_poly.pdbx_seq_one_letter_code
_entity_poly.pdbx_strand_id
1 'polypeptide(L)'
;MHIGQNGFFGNIIVVILLLGLATIVYRCKNVKTESDYYSPEVLGTHENGEHYVGSQTCRECHASIFKDYINTAHFNTSAIADSVHIKGSFEEGENKLDLKDVEFTMLAEKDSFYQHTRIKNRDIKIPPAKFDIVIGSGVRGQSYLNWDEDALYQLQASYYTPTDGWVNSPGYPTYYDEQRPVRDACLKCHFTFAQPIGNNPHGNRFNKNAMIYGIDCERCHGPSANHVAFHRQNPGLKVANYTLKIDSLPRQRRLDLCAQCHSGLRNVLLKGGAFSYLPGEDLSAYSKNMSHSTEETTLDVHGNQYGLLIESSCFNKTTTMDC
;
A
#
# COMPACT_ATOMS: atom_id res chain seq x y z
N MET A 1 -63.58 -36.58 42.33
CA MET A 1 -62.37 -35.75 42.22
C MET A 1 -61.47 -36.40 41.17
N HIS A 2 -61.27 -35.72 40.04
CA HIS A 2 -60.27 -35.91 38.96
C HIS A 2 -60.91 -35.66 37.59
N ILE A 3 -61.10 -34.37 37.30
CA ILE A 3 -61.43 -33.86 35.98
C ILE A 3 -60.15 -33.97 35.12
N GLY A 4 -60.31 -34.53 33.91
CA GLY A 4 -59.23 -34.73 32.96
C GLY A 4 -58.55 -33.44 32.53
N GLN A 5 -57.36 -33.19 33.06
CA GLN A 5 -56.46 -32.11 32.63
C GLN A 5 -55.40 -32.58 31.61
N ASN A 6 -55.32 -33.88 31.33
CA ASN A 6 -54.23 -34.45 30.52
C ASN A 6 -54.34 -34.17 29.00
N GLY A 7 -55.54 -33.85 28.48
CA GLY A 7 -55.74 -33.57 27.05
C GLY A 7 -55.34 -32.17 26.61
N PHE A 8 -55.42 -31.19 27.51
CA PHE A 8 -55.17 -29.78 27.17
C PHE A 8 -53.67 -29.49 27.03
N PHE A 9 -52.85 -30.03 27.93
CA PHE A 9 -51.39 -29.87 27.88
C PHE A 9 -50.75 -30.60 26.69
N GLY A 10 -51.28 -31.77 26.30
CA GLY A 10 -50.80 -32.51 25.12
C GLY A 10 -50.99 -31.73 23.82
N ASN A 11 -52.14 -31.08 23.66
CA ASN A 11 -52.44 -30.26 22.48
C ASN A 11 -51.56 -29.00 22.40
N ILE A 12 -51.23 -28.38 23.53
CA ILE A 12 -50.33 -27.22 23.57
C ILE A 12 -48.90 -27.61 23.12
N ILE A 13 -48.40 -28.75 23.59
CA ILE A 13 -47.06 -29.24 23.21
C ILE A 13 -46.98 -29.52 21.71
N VAL A 14 -48.03 -30.13 21.12
CA VAL A 14 -48.08 -30.41 19.68
C VAL A 14 -48.09 -29.12 18.85
N VAL A 15 -48.85 -28.10 19.27
CA VAL A 15 -48.87 -26.81 18.57
C VAL A 15 -47.51 -26.09 18.65
N ILE A 16 -46.85 -26.13 19.81
CA ILE A 16 -45.50 -25.54 19.97
C ILE A 16 -44.48 -26.27 19.10
N LEU A 17 -44.54 -27.61 19.03
CA LEU A 17 -43.67 -28.41 18.17
C LEU A 17 -43.90 -28.10 16.69
N LEU A 18 -45.16 -27.97 16.25
CA LEU A 18 -45.51 -27.61 14.87
C LEU A 18 -45.05 -26.19 14.50
N LEU A 19 -45.21 -25.22 15.41
CA LEU A 19 -44.71 -23.86 15.21
C LEU A 19 -43.17 -23.82 15.19
N GLY A 20 -42.50 -24.58 16.05
CA GLY A 20 -41.06 -24.75 16.05
C GLY A 20 -40.55 -25.36 14.73
N LEU A 21 -41.20 -26.43 14.27
CA LEU A 21 -40.88 -27.08 13.00
C LEU A 21 -41.11 -26.14 11.82
N ALA A 22 -42.22 -25.41 11.80
CA ALA A 22 -42.52 -24.42 10.76
C ALA A 22 -41.48 -23.29 10.73
N THR A 23 -41.01 -22.84 11.91
CA THR A 23 -39.96 -21.82 12.02
C THR A 23 -38.62 -22.34 11.52
N ILE A 24 -38.26 -23.60 11.84
CA ILE A 24 -37.05 -24.25 11.34
C ILE A 24 -37.11 -24.41 9.83
N VAL A 25 -38.21 -24.93 9.28
CA VAL A 25 -38.41 -25.08 7.82
C VAL A 25 -38.36 -23.73 7.11
N TYR A 26 -38.97 -22.68 7.69
CA TYR A 26 -38.89 -21.32 7.16
C TYR A 26 -37.45 -20.80 7.15
N ARG A 27 -36.69 -20.99 8.24
CA ARG A 27 -35.28 -20.59 8.30
C ARG A 27 -34.37 -21.40 7.39
N CYS A 28 -34.62 -22.70 7.22
CA CYS A 28 -33.85 -23.55 6.30
C CYS A 28 -34.15 -23.25 4.82
N LYS A 29 -35.39 -22.86 4.48
CA LYS A 29 -35.73 -22.41 3.11
C LYS A 29 -35.25 -20.99 2.81
N ASN A 30 -35.23 -20.12 3.82
CA ASN A 30 -34.81 -18.72 3.69
C ASN A 30 -33.46 -18.48 4.39
N VAL A 31 -32.52 -19.41 4.25
CA VAL A 31 -31.13 -19.11 4.59
C VAL A 31 -30.71 -17.99 3.65
N LYS A 32 -30.61 -16.76 4.17
CA LYS A 32 -29.79 -15.73 3.54
C LYS A 32 -28.36 -16.23 3.64
N THR A 33 -27.94 -17.07 2.70
CA THR A 33 -26.55 -17.16 2.34
C THR A 33 -26.23 -15.82 1.71
N GLU A 34 -25.82 -14.85 2.53
CA GLU A 34 -25.01 -13.76 2.00
C GLU A 34 -23.83 -14.44 1.35
N SER A 35 -23.84 -14.50 0.02
CA SER A 35 -22.73 -15.08 -0.71
C SER A 35 -21.51 -14.21 -0.42
N ASP A 36 -20.43 -14.82 0.04
CA ASP A 36 -19.14 -14.16 0.24
C ASP A 36 -18.68 -13.43 -1.03
N TYR A 37 -19.20 -13.82 -2.21
CA TYR A 37 -19.00 -13.08 -3.45
C TYR A 37 -19.39 -11.59 -3.33
N TYR A 38 -20.50 -11.25 -2.67
CA TYR A 38 -20.94 -9.85 -2.58
C TYR A 38 -20.15 -9.00 -1.58
N SER A 39 -19.35 -9.64 -0.73
CA SER A 39 -18.55 -9.00 0.31
C SER A 39 -17.06 -9.14 -0.01
N PRO A 40 -16.43 -8.12 -0.63
CA PRO A 40 -15.01 -8.21 -0.98
C PRO A 40 -14.14 -8.33 0.28
N GLU A 41 -13.03 -9.04 0.16
CA GLU A 41 -12.00 -9.13 1.21
C GLU A 41 -11.43 -7.73 1.48
N VAL A 42 -11.39 -7.35 2.75
CA VAL A 42 -10.85 -6.06 3.19
C VAL A 42 -9.37 -6.22 3.51
N LEU A 43 -8.53 -5.49 2.77
CA LEU A 43 -7.07 -5.48 2.94
C LEU A 43 -6.60 -4.34 3.85
N GLY A 44 -7.44 -3.34 4.07
CA GLY A 44 -7.12 -2.19 4.90
C GLY A 44 -8.34 -1.35 5.17
N THR A 45 -8.29 -0.57 6.25
CA THR A 45 -9.38 0.33 6.64
C THR A 45 -8.81 1.72 6.86
N HIS A 46 -9.33 2.68 6.12
CA HIS A 46 -9.00 4.08 6.29
C HIS A 46 -9.56 4.60 7.62
N GLU A 47 -8.99 5.68 8.16
CA GLU A 47 -9.41 6.24 9.46
C GLU A 47 -10.86 6.74 9.48
N ASN A 48 -11.46 7.03 8.31
CA ASN A 48 -12.87 7.38 8.18
C ASN A 48 -13.81 6.17 8.17
N GLY A 49 -13.29 4.94 8.24
CA GLY A 49 -14.06 3.69 8.24
C GLY A 49 -14.28 3.06 6.86
N GLU A 50 -13.84 3.68 5.76
CA GLU A 50 -13.93 3.07 4.44
C GLU A 50 -12.84 2.00 4.22
N HIS A 51 -13.12 1.02 3.36
CA HIS A 51 -12.31 -0.20 3.23
C HIS A 51 -11.68 -0.32 1.85
N TYR A 52 -10.40 -0.71 1.85
CA TYR A 52 -9.61 -1.06 0.68
C TYR A 52 -9.75 -2.55 0.35
N VAL A 53 -9.77 -2.88 -0.93
CA VAL A 53 -9.97 -4.26 -1.44
C VAL A 53 -8.90 -4.70 -2.43
N GLY A 54 -7.96 -3.80 -2.78
CA GLY A 54 -6.82 -4.04 -3.63
C GLY A 54 -7.15 -4.22 -5.12
N SER A 55 -6.17 -3.88 -5.95
CA SER A 55 -6.26 -3.96 -7.43
C SER A 55 -6.64 -5.35 -7.99
N GLN A 56 -6.37 -6.45 -7.28
CA GLN A 56 -6.77 -7.80 -7.71
C GLN A 56 -8.30 -7.95 -7.80
N THR A 57 -9.02 -7.29 -6.90
CA THR A 57 -10.48 -7.24 -6.91
C THR A 57 -10.98 -6.46 -8.13
N CYS A 58 -10.30 -5.37 -8.50
CA CYS A 58 -10.64 -4.55 -9.66
C CYS A 58 -10.51 -5.33 -10.99
N ARG A 59 -9.55 -6.26 -11.07
CA ARG A 59 -9.31 -7.11 -12.26
C ARG A 59 -10.53 -7.92 -12.69
N GLU A 60 -11.38 -8.33 -11.75
CA GLU A 60 -12.58 -9.14 -12.00
C GLU A 60 -13.51 -8.50 -13.05
N CYS A 61 -13.65 -7.17 -13.01
CA CYS A 61 -14.50 -6.40 -13.92
C CYS A 61 -13.68 -5.54 -14.91
N HIS A 62 -12.47 -5.12 -14.53
CA HIS A 62 -11.62 -4.20 -15.29
C HIS A 62 -10.32 -4.86 -15.79
N ALA A 63 -10.43 -6.08 -16.30
CA ALA A 63 -9.28 -6.90 -16.72
C ALA A 63 -8.37 -6.21 -17.75
N SER A 64 -8.93 -5.45 -18.71
CA SER A 64 -8.15 -4.72 -19.72
C SER A 64 -7.28 -3.63 -19.10
N ILE A 65 -7.85 -2.80 -18.22
CA ILE A 65 -7.12 -1.73 -17.52
C ILE A 65 -6.06 -2.35 -16.62
N PHE A 66 -6.43 -3.40 -15.87
CA PHE A 66 -5.51 -4.09 -14.98
C PHE A 66 -4.29 -4.65 -15.72
N LYS A 67 -4.49 -5.22 -16.92
CA LYS A 67 -3.41 -5.76 -17.76
C LYS A 67 -2.34 -4.72 -18.07
N ASP A 68 -2.72 -3.49 -18.37
CA ASP A 68 -1.77 -2.42 -18.66
C ASP A 68 -1.17 -1.84 -17.38
N TYR A 69 -2.01 -1.66 -16.36
CA TYR A 69 -1.65 -1.11 -15.05
C TYR A 69 -0.48 -1.85 -14.37
N ILE A 70 -0.48 -3.19 -14.36
CA ILE A 70 0.57 -3.97 -13.69
C ILE A 70 1.97 -3.81 -14.32
N ASN A 71 2.05 -3.28 -15.54
CA ASN A 71 3.33 -3.00 -16.20
C ASN A 71 3.86 -1.59 -15.87
N THR A 72 3.10 -0.77 -15.14
CA THR A 72 3.49 0.60 -14.82
C THR A 72 4.52 0.68 -13.70
N ALA A 73 5.30 1.76 -13.68
CA ALA A 73 6.20 2.05 -12.57
C ALA A 73 5.44 2.27 -11.24
N HIS A 74 4.18 2.71 -11.31
CA HIS A 74 3.30 2.88 -10.14
C HIS A 74 3.01 1.54 -9.46
N PHE A 75 2.56 0.53 -10.20
CA PHE A 75 2.36 -0.82 -9.64
C PHE A 75 3.66 -1.37 -9.05
N ASN A 76 4.76 -1.24 -9.79
CA ASN A 76 6.04 -1.84 -9.42
C ASN A 76 6.82 -1.08 -8.34
N THR A 77 6.32 0.05 -7.82
CA THR A 77 7.08 0.89 -6.88
C THR A 77 7.29 0.26 -5.50
N SER A 78 6.50 -0.76 -5.16
CA SER A 78 6.82 -1.66 -4.05
C SER A 78 6.18 -3.02 -4.27
N ALA A 79 6.80 -4.06 -3.72
CA ALA A 79 6.31 -5.42 -3.75
C ALA A 79 6.95 -6.25 -2.63
N ILE A 80 6.42 -7.45 -2.40
CA ILE A 80 7.13 -8.46 -1.63
C ILE A 80 8.45 -8.78 -2.36
N ALA A 81 9.52 -8.96 -1.59
CA ALA A 81 10.80 -9.34 -2.15
C ALA A 81 10.82 -10.84 -2.50
N ASP A 82 10.75 -11.12 -3.79
CA ASP A 82 10.84 -12.45 -4.38
C ASP A 82 11.70 -12.43 -5.66
N SER A 83 11.87 -13.59 -6.29
CA SER A 83 12.66 -13.74 -7.53
C SER A 83 12.07 -13.00 -8.73
N VAL A 84 10.81 -12.57 -8.67
CA VAL A 84 10.12 -11.86 -9.76
C VAL A 84 10.33 -10.35 -9.63
N HIS A 85 10.31 -9.83 -8.41
CA HIS A 85 10.34 -8.39 -8.16
C HIS A 85 11.73 -7.82 -7.87
N ILE A 86 12.68 -8.64 -7.38
CA ILE A 86 14.07 -8.21 -7.19
C ILE A 86 14.81 -8.22 -8.53
N LYS A 87 15.39 -7.08 -8.91
CA LYS A 87 16.19 -6.94 -10.14
C LYS A 87 17.67 -7.22 -9.97
N GLY A 88 18.20 -7.09 -8.75
CA GLY A 88 19.62 -7.31 -8.48
C GLY A 88 20.01 -8.78 -8.62
N SER A 89 21.19 -9.03 -9.19
CA SER A 89 21.76 -10.37 -9.35
C SER A 89 22.29 -10.92 -8.03
N PHE A 90 22.03 -12.20 -7.78
CA PHE A 90 22.53 -12.97 -6.64
C PHE A 90 23.64 -13.96 -7.05
N GLU A 91 24.02 -13.96 -8.32
CA GLU A 91 25.07 -14.82 -8.86
C GLU A 91 26.46 -14.38 -8.39
N GLU A 92 27.36 -15.36 -8.20
CA GLU A 92 28.71 -15.08 -7.74
C GLU A 92 29.46 -14.14 -8.70
N GLY A 93 29.98 -13.04 -8.16
CA GLY A 93 30.70 -12.01 -8.92
C GLY A 93 29.86 -10.78 -9.24
N GLU A 94 28.53 -10.92 -9.28
CA GLU A 94 27.59 -9.81 -9.45
C GLU A 94 26.83 -9.47 -8.16
N ASN A 95 26.96 -10.30 -7.14
CA ASN A 95 26.22 -10.22 -5.89
C ASN A 95 26.92 -9.48 -4.75
N LYS A 96 27.90 -8.63 -5.05
CA LYS A 96 28.72 -7.97 -4.03
C LYS A 96 28.65 -6.46 -4.13
N LEU A 97 28.62 -5.82 -2.97
CA LEU A 97 28.83 -4.40 -2.79
C LEU A 97 30.02 -4.23 -1.83
N ASP A 98 31.17 -3.87 -2.38
CA ASP A 98 32.37 -3.64 -1.59
C ASP A 98 32.54 -2.14 -1.29
N LEU A 99 32.44 -1.76 -0.01
CA LEU A 99 32.63 -0.40 0.47
C LEU A 99 33.94 -0.28 1.26
N LYS A 100 34.29 0.94 1.67
CA LYS A 100 35.56 1.22 2.34
C LYS A 100 35.81 0.32 3.56
N ASP A 101 34.82 0.19 4.45
CA ASP A 101 34.99 -0.49 5.75
C ASP A 101 34.05 -1.69 5.93
N VAL A 102 33.20 -1.98 4.94
CA VAL A 102 32.23 -3.08 4.97
C VAL A 102 32.04 -3.65 3.57
N GLU A 103 31.83 -4.95 3.48
CA GLU A 103 31.39 -5.63 2.27
C GLU A 103 30.02 -6.26 2.52
N PHE A 104 29.11 -6.10 1.56
CA PHE A 104 27.83 -6.80 1.54
C PHE A 104 27.84 -7.85 0.43
N THR A 105 27.38 -9.05 0.77
CA THR A 105 27.15 -10.12 -0.21
C THR A 105 25.67 -10.49 -0.20
N MET A 106 25.07 -10.48 -1.38
CA MET A 106 23.66 -10.75 -1.59
C MET A 106 23.52 -12.23 -1.93
N LEU A 107 22.77 -12.98 -1.12
CA LEU A 107 22.61 -14.43 -1.30
C LEU A 107 21.14 -14.79 -1.39
N ALA A 108 20.83 -15.70 -2.32
CA ALA A 108 19.54 -16.36 -2.40
C ALA A 108 19.63 -17.70 -1.67
N GLU A 109 18.74 -17.92 -0.70
CA GLU A 109 18.59 -19.18 0.03
C GLU A 109 17.16 -19.70 -0.18
N LYS A 110 17.00 -20.69 -1.07
CA LYS A 110 15.69 -21.19 -1.51
C LYS A 110 14.82 -20.06 -2.07
N ASP A 111 13.71 -19.75 -1.42
CA ASP A 111 12.74 -18.72 -1.80
C ASP A 111 12.93 -17.41 -1.03
N SER A 112 14.09 -17.21 -0.39
CA SER A 112 14.39 -16.01 0.40
C SER A 112 15.73 -15.42 0.00
N PHE A 113 15.85 -14.10 0.16
CA PHE A 113 17.01 -13.32 -0.26
C PHE A 113 17.57 -12.57 0.93
N TYR A 114 18.89 -12.50 1.03
CA TYR A 114 19.58 -12.00 2.21
C TYR A 114 20.75 -11.09 1.86
N GLN A 115 20.94 -10.07 2.69
CA GLN A 115 22.15 -9.26 2.73
C GLN A 115 23.04 -9.81 3.85
N HIS A 116 24.20 -10.33 3.48
CA HIS A 116 25.24 -10.74 4.41
C HIS A 116 26.23 -9.61 4.57
N THR A 117 26.61 -9.31 5.81
CA THR A 117 27.48 -8.19 6.13
C THR A 117 28.82 -8.70 6.68
N ARG A 118 29.92 -8.22 6.09
CA ARG A 118 31.29 -8.44 6.59
C ARG A 118 31.96 -7.10 6.86
N ILE A 119 32.14 -6.76 8.15
CA ILE A 119 32.91 -5.56 8.53
C ILE A 119 34.40 -5.84 8.31
N LYS A 120 35.09 -4.96 7.58
CA LYS A 120 36.53 -5.09 7.34
C LYS A 120 37.28 -4.85 8.64
N ASN A 121 38.31 -5.65 8.90
CA ASN A 121 39.18 -5.57 10.09
C ASN A 121 38.49 -5.82 11.45
N ARG A 122 37.29 -6.41 11.46
CA ARG A 122 36.62 -6.88 12.68
C ARG A 122 36.00 -8.24 12.44
N ASP A 123 36.15 -9.16 13.39
CA ASP A 123 35.48 -10.46 13.34
C ASP A 123 34.20 -10.40 14.20
N ILE A 124 33.23 -9.62 13.73
CA ILE A 124 31.90 -9.52 14.35
C ILE A 124 30.91 -10.22 13.43
N LYS A 125 30.21 -11.22 13.96
CA LYS A 125 29.15 -11.91 13.24
C LYS A 125 27.86 -11.10 13.29
N ILE A 126 27.45 -10.58 12.15
CA ILE A 126 26.15 -9.91 11.97
C ILE A 126 25.19 -10.93 11.34
N PRO A 127 23.99 -11.16 11.91
CA PRO A 127 22.98 -12.00 11.28
C PRO A 127 22.61 -11.48 9.88
N PRO A 128 22.40 -12.36 8.88
CA PRO A 128 21.93 -11.94 7.57
C PRO A 128 20.60 -11.20 7.66
N ALA A 129 20.48 -10.08 6.96
CA ALA A 129 19.24 -9.31 6.92
C ALA A 129 18.42 -9.75 5.70
N LYS A 130 17.18 -10.21 5.96
CA LYS A 130 16.28 -10.68 4.89
C LYS A 130 15.76 -9.52 4.06
N PHE A 131 15.62 -9.73 2.75
CA PHE A 131 14.85 -8.86 1.89
C PHE A 131 13.39 -9.28 2.05
N ASP A 132 12.58 -8.45 2.72
CA ASP A 132 11.15 -8.72 2.86
C ASP A 132 10.33 -7.91 1.85
N ILE A 133 10.77 -6.70 1.52
CA ILE A 133 10.06 -5.79 0.61
C ILE A 133 11.07 -5.16 -0.35
N VAL A 134 10.66 -5.04 -1.62
CA VAL A 134 11.33 -4.20 -2.62
C VAL A 134 10.65 -2.85 -2.65
N ILE A 135 11.42 -1.77 -2.69
CA ILE A 135 10.93 -0.41 -2.88
C ILE A 135 11.66 0.27 -4.05
N GLY A 136 10.91 0.94 -4.91
CA GLY A 136 11.35 1.47 -6.20
C GLY A 136 10.96 0.57 -7.37
N SER A 137 10.48 1.18 -8.46
CA SER A 137 10.04 0.48 -9.68
C SER A 137 11.15 -0.22 -10.45
N GLY A 138 12.40 0.02 -10.06
CA GLY A 138 13.58 -0.45 -10.80
C GLY A 138 13.75 0.19 -12.17
N VAL A 139 13.06 1.31 -12.46
CA VAL A 139 13.38 2.17 -13.61
C VAL A 139 14.72 2.88 -13.40
N ARG A 140 15.01 3.27 -12.16
CA ARG A 140 16.31 3.85 -11.75
C ARG A 140 17.06 2.95 -10.79
N GLY A 141 16.35 2.31 -9.86
CA GLY A 141 16.94 1.41 -8.89
C GLY A 141 15.88 0.86 -7.95
N GLN A 142 16.33 -0.02 -7.06
CA GLN A 142 15.56 -0.64 -6.01
C GLN A 142 16.33 -0.56 -4.70
N SER A 143 15.65 -0.24 -3.62
CA SER A 143 16.12 -0.50 -2.27
C SER A 143 15.31 -1.64 -1.68
N TYR A 144 15.81 -2.20 -0.59
CA TYR A 144 15.23 -3.37 0.04
C TYR A 144 14.96 -3.08 1.50
N LEU A 145 13.84 -3.56 1.99
CA LEU A 145 13.42 -3.37 3.37
C LEU A 145 13.31 -4.73 4.06
N ASN A 146 13.62 -4.74 5.35
CA ASN A 146 13.48 -5.89 6.22
C ASN A 146 12.59 -5.57 7.41
N TRP A 147 11.86 -6.57 7.86
CA TRP A 147 11.15 -6.50 9.13
C TRP A 147 12.08 -6.89 10.28
N ASP A 148 11.94 -6.18 11.39
CA ASP A 148 12.29 -6.64 12.72
C ASP A 148 11.03 -6.53 13.58
N GLU A 149 10.47 -7.67 13.97
CA GLU A 149 9.11 -7.76 14.51
C GLU A 149 8.08 -7.00 13.63
N ASP A 150 7.53 -5.89 14.13
CA ASP A 150 6.58 -5.01 13.45
C ASP A 150 7.23 -3.74 12.88
N ALA A 151 8.53 -3.55 13.08
CA ALA A 151 9.30 -2.41 12.65
C ALA A 151 9.97 -2.66 11.29
N LEU A 152 9.91 -1.68 10.40
CA LEU A 152 10.44 -1.74 9.05
C LEU A 152 11.73 -0.92 8.95
N TYR A 153 12.74 -1.50 8.34
CA TYR A 153 14.03 -0.87 8.13
C TYR A 153 14.51 -1.03 6.70
N GLN A 154 15.30 -0.07 6.22
CA GLN A 154 15.96 -0.12 4.93
C GLN A 154 17.30 -0.83 5.08
N LEU A 155 17.63 -1.68 4.11
CA LEU A 155 18.94 -2.29 3.95
C LEU A 155 19.91 -1.31 3.28
N GLN A 156 21.19 -1.45 3.62
CA GLN A 156 22.23 -0.56 3.13
C GLN A 156 22.55 -0.79 1.64
N ALA A 157 22.44 -2.02 1.14
CA ALA A 157 22.58 -2.29 -0.28
C ALA A 157 21.29 -1.94 -1.05
N SER A 158 21.46 -1.28 -2.19
CA SER A 158 20.44 -1.05 -3.22
C SER A 158 20.93 -1.61 -4.55
N TYR A 159 20.02 -1.85 -5.48
CA TYR A 159 20.33 -2.12 -6.86
C TYR A 159 20.14 -0.87 -7.72
N TYR A 160 21.09 -0.58 -8.61
CA TYR A 160 21.04 0.56 -9.52
C TYR A 160 20.96 0.08 -10.98
N THR A 161 19.81 0.31 -11.61
CA THR A 161 19.52 -0.20 -12.96
C THR A 161 20.51 0.27 -14.03
N PRO A 162 20.93 1.56 -14.07
CA PRO A 162 21.83 2.04 -15.14
C PRO A 162 23.21 1.40 -15.17
N THR A 163 23.73 0.95 -14.02
CA THR A 163 25.02 0.23 -13.97
C THR A 163 24.86 -1.26 -13.78
N ASP A 164 23.62 -1.75 -13.74
CA ASP A 164 23.27 -3.15 -13.48
C ASP A 164 24.06 -3.74 -12.30
N GLY A 165 24.02 -3.05 -11.16
CA GLY A 165 24.86 -3.43 -10.03
C GLY A 165 24.39 -2.92 -8.69
N TRP A 166 24.94 -3.53 -7.65
CA TRP A 166 24.67 -3.13 -6.28
C TRP A 166 25.43 -1.86 -5.92
N VAL A 167 24.75 -0.96 -5.22
CA VAL A 167 25.26 0.34 -4.80
C VAL A 167 24.89 0.59 -3.34
N ASN A 168 25.64 1.48 -2.69
CA ASN A 168 25.26 1.96 -1.37
C ASN A 168 23.98 2.79 -1.47
N SER A 169 22.99 2.49 -0.64
CA SER A 169 21.76 3.26 -0.50
C SER A 169 22.09 4.74 -0.24
N PRO A 170 21.40 5.69 -0.89
CA PRO A 170 21.64 7.12 -0.68
C PRO A 170 21.61 7.52 0.81
N GLY A 171 22.63 8.28 1.23
CA GLY A 171 22.79 8.77 2.59
C GLY A 171 23.37 7.76 3.59
N TYR A 172 23.63 6.51 3.21
CA TYR A 172 24.38 5.59 4.08
C TYR A 172 25.88 5.93 4.07
N PRO A 173 26.60 5.73 5.18
CA PRO A 173 28.05 5.83 5.20
C PRO A 173 28.71 4.67 4.43
N THR A 174 30.03 4.71 4.28
CA THR A 174 30.82 3.63 3.65
C THR A 174 31.29 2.55 4.63
N TYR A 175 30.81 2.61 5.88
CA TYR A 175 30.98 1.60 6.92
C TYR A 175 29.62 0.95 7.24
N TYR A 176 29.62 -0.13 8.02
CA TYR A 176 28.37 -0.75 8.48
C TYR A 176 27.62 0.21 9.41
N ASP A 177 26.45 0.65 8.98
CA ASP A 177 25.53 1.42 9.80
C ASP A 177 24.37 0.52 10.27
N GLU A 178 23.72 0.91 11.36
CA GLU A 178 22.49 0.24 11.76
C GLU A 178 21.40 0.44 10.69
N GLN A 179 20.44 -0.49 10.64
CA GLN A 179 19.37 -0.42 9.65
C GLN A 179 18.55 0.87 9.84
N ARG A 180 18.23 1.57 8.74
CA ARG A 180 17.58 2.88 8.78
C ARG A 180 16.07 2.69 8.93
N PRO A 181 15.42 3.25 9.97
CA PRO A 181 13.96 3.13 10.12
C PRO A 181 13.21 3.70 8.91
N VAL A 182 12.28 2.92 8.35
CA VAL A 182 11.41 3.36 7.25
C VAL A 182 10.12 3.91 7.81
N ARG A 183 9.93 5.22 7.72
CA ARG A 183 8.75 5.89 8.27
C ARG A 183 7.59 5.93 7.28
N ASP A 184 6.41 6.22 7.81
CA ASP A 184 5.18 6.47 7.06
C ASP A 184 5.33 7.52 5.93
N ALA A 185 6.20 8.51 6.13
CA ALA A 185 6.56 9.51 5.13
C ALA A 185 7.17 8.92 3.84
N CYS A 186 7.85 7.77 3.94
CA CYS A 186 8.32 7.01 2.76
C CYS A 186 7.18 6.16 2.20
N LEU A 187 6.43 5.47 3.07
CA LEU A 187 5.41 4.52 2.63
C LEU A 187 4.24 5.20 1.91
N LYS A 188 3.84 6.41 2.31
CA LYS A 188 2.74 7.14 1.64
C LYS A 188 2.98 7.39 0.15
N CYS A 189 4.24 7.38 -0.31
CA CYS A 189 4.56 7.56 -1.73
C CYS A 189 4.85 6.26 -2.48
N HIS A 190 4.99 5.15 -1.76
CA HIS A 190 5.40 3.85 -2.31
C HIS A 190 4.40 2.73 -2.07
N PHE A 191 3.37 2.99 -1.27
CA PHE A 191 2.29 2.07 -0.93
C PHE A 191 0.97 2.77 -1.15
N THR A 192 -0.05 1.98 -1.46
CA THR A 192 -1.43 2.44 -1.52
C THR A 192 -1.92 2.72 -0.12
N PHE A 193 -1.62 1.79 0.80
CA PHE A 193 -1.99 1.88 2.20
C PHE A 193 -1.00 1.08 3.07
N ALA A 194 -0.72 1.58 4.27
CA ALA A 194 -0.04 0.81 5.31
C ALA A 194 -0.56 1.24 6.68
N GLN A 195 -1.14 0.31 7.44
CA GLN A 195 -1.70 0.60 8.75
C GLN A 195 -0.58 0.76 9.80
N PRO A 196 -0.39 1.96 10.39
CA PRO A 196 0.56 2.15 11.47
C PRO A 196 0.08 1.44 12.75
N ILE A 197 1.02 0.94 13.56
CA ILE A 197 0.72 0.34 14.87
C ILE A 197 1.00 1.36 15.98
N GLY A 198 -0.07 1.77 16.67
CA GLY A 198 -0.02 2.49 17.95
C GLY A 198 0.79 3.79 17.96
N ASN A 199 1.11 4.28 19.16
CA ASN A 199 2.05 5.38 19.34
C ASN A 199 3.47 4.85 19.13
N ASN A 200 3.99 5.09 17.94
CA ASN A 200 5.31 4.63 17.52
C ASN A 200 6.31 5.79 17.50
N PRO A 201 7.26 5.87 18.46
CA PRO A 201 8.20 6.97 18.56
C PRO A 201 9.09 7.13 17.32
N HIS A 202 9.37 6.04 16.60
CA HIS A 202 10.22 6.03 15.42
C HIS A 202 9.43 6.14 14.11
N GLY A 203 8.10 5.96 14.15
CA GLY A 203 7.20 6.04 12.99
C GLY A 203 7.35 4.92 11.95
N ASN A 204 8.07 3.84 12.27
CA ASN A 204 8.41 2.74 11.34
C ASN A 204 7.73 1.39 11.62
N ARG A 205 6.59 1.34 12.31
CA ARG A 205 5.92 0.10 12.76
C ARG A 205 4.55 -0.01 12.12
N PHE A 206 4.29 -1.15 11.49
CA PHE A 206 3.10 -1.34 10.67
C PHE A 206 2.54 -2.76 10.80
N ASN A 207 1.23 -2.89 10.62
CA ASN A 207 0.59 -4.18 10.56
C ASN A 207 0.83 -4.82 9.18
N LYS A 208 1.68 -5.85 9.14
CA LYS A 208 2.07 -6.56 7.90
C LYS A 208 0.88 -7.09 7.10
N ASN A 209 -0.24 -7.39 7.76
CA ASN A 209 -1.44 -7.93 7.13
C ASN A 209 -2.39 -6.83 6.63
N ALA A 210 -2.08 -5.55 6.88
CA ALA A 210 -2.88 -4.40 6.47
C ALA A 210 -2.01 -3.41 5.67
N MET A 211 -1.32 -3.94 4.67
CA MET A 211 -0.48 -3.19 3.74
C MET A 211 -0.85 -3.53 2.30
N ILE A 212 -0.94 -2.52 1.46
CA ILE A 212 -1.24 -2.63 0.04
C ILE A 212 -0.06 -2.05 -0.74
N TYR A 213 0.71 -2.95 -1.35
CA TYR A 213 1.90 -2.63 -2.13
C TYR A 213 1.57 -1.90 -3.43
N GLY A 214 2.59 -1.27 -4.00
CA GLY A 214 2.48 -0.43 -5.18
C GLY A 214 1.61 0.81 -4.97
N ILE A 215 1.53 1.62 -6.01
CA ILE A 215 0.50 2.66 -6.16
C ILE A 215 -0.60 2.03 -7.01
N ASP A 216 -1.70 1.66 -6.35
CA ASP A 216 -2.80 0.92 -6.95
C ASP A 216 -4.00 1.77 -7.31
N CYS A 217 -5.04 1.10 -7.83
CA CYS A 217 -6.27 1.73 -8.25
C CYS A 217 -6.84 2.64 -7.15
N GLU A 218 -6.85 2.15 -5.91
CA GLU A 218 -7.46 2.82 -4.75
C GLU A 218 -6.60 3.98 -4.23
N ARG A 219 -5.32 4.07 -4.62
CA ARG A 219 -4.50 5.26 -4.32
C ARG A 219 -4.97 6.52 -5.06
N CYS A 220 -5.59 6.33 -6.22
CA CYS A 220 -6.15 7.41 -7.05
C CYS A 220 -7.68 7.48 -6.98
N HIS A 221 -8.37 6.35 -6.81
CA HIS A 221 -9.83 6.27 -6.78
C HIS A 221 -10.44 6.24 -5.37
N GLY A 222 -9.61 6.06 -4.34
CA GLY A 222 -10.03 5.89 -2.95
C GLY A 222 -10.45 4.45 -2.61
N PRO A 223 -10.69 4.17 -1.31
CA PRO A 223 -11.21 2.88 -0.85
C PRO A 223 -12.49 2.50 -1.58
N SER A 224 -12.53 1.32 -2.19
CA SER A 224 -13.54 0.94 -3.18
C SER A 224 -14.38 -0.28 -2.79
N ALA A 225 -14.39 -0.70 -1.52
CA ALA A 225 -15.21 -1.84 -1.08
C ALA A 225 -16.70 -1.67 -1.40
N ASN A 226 -17.26 -0.48 -1.15
CA ASN A 226 -18.67 -0.18 -1.44
C ASN A 226 -18.95 -0.21 -2.95
N HIS A 227 -18.00 0.25 -3.78
CA HIS A 227 -18.10 0.17 -5.23
C HIS A 227 -18.20 -1.28 -5.70
N VAL A 228 -17.31 -2.14 -5.21
CA VAL A 228 -17.27 -3.55 -5.59
C VAL A 228 -18.53 -4.27 -5.13
N ALA A 229 -18.92 -4.12 -3.86
CA ALA A 229 -20.11 -4.76 -3.31
C ALA A 229 -21.37 -4.38 -4.09
N PHE A 230 -21.54 -3.09 -4.41
CA PHE A 230 -22.68 -2.61 -5.19
C PHE A 230 -22.73 -3.23 -6.60
N HIS A 231 -21.61 -3.22 -7.33
CA HIS A 231 -21.59 -3.71 -8.71
C HIS A 231 -21.66 -5.23 -8.81
N ARG A 232 -21.13 -5.97 -7.84
CA ARG A 232 -21.34 -7.44 -7.76
C ARG A 232 -22.82 -7.79 -7.57
N GLN A 233 -23.56 -7.00 -6.79
CA GLN A 233 -25.02 -7.15 -6.64
C GLN A 233 -25.81 -6.65 -7.86
N ASN A 234 -25.22 -5.80 -8.71
CA ASN A 234 -25.88 -5.16 -9.84
C ASN A 234 -25.04 -5.25 -11.14
N PRO A 235 -24.70 -6.46 -11.64
CA PRO A 235 -23.70 -6.64 -12.71
C PRO A 235 -24.07 -6.02 -14.07
N GLY A 236 -25.37 -5.74 -14.28
CA GLY A 236 -25.88 -5.07 -15.47
C GLY A 236 -25.70 -3.55 -15.48
N LEU A 237 -25.48 -2.93 -14.31
CA LEU A 237 -25.26 -1.49 -14.22
C LEU A 237 -23.84 -1.14 -14.65
N LYS A 238 -23.70 -0.24 -15.62
CA LYS A 238 -22.38 0.23 -16.11
C LYS A 238 -21.99 1.60 -15.58
N VAL A 239 -22.90 2.29 -14.88
CA VAL A 239 -22.62 3.58 -14.28
C VAL A 239 -21.87 3.37 -12.96
N ALA A 240 -20.67 3.92 -12.86
CA ALA A 240 -19.88 3.87 -11.64
C ALA A 240 -20.63 4.51 -10.45
N ASN A 241 -20.63 3.81 -9.32
CA ASN A 241 -21.24 4.20 -8.05
C ASN A 241 -20.25 3.92 -6.92
N TYR A 242 -20.30 4.70 -5.84
CA TYR A 242 -19.41 4.57 -4.66
C TYR A 242 -17.91 4.61 -4.98
N THR A 243 -17.52 5.28 -6.05
CA THR A 243 -16.12 5.51 -6.41
C THR A 243 -15.97 6.90 -7.01
N LEU A 244 -14.78 7.48 -6.88
CA LEU A 244 -14.47 8.81 -7.37
C LEU A 244 -14.32 8.83 -8.89
N LYS A 245 -15.03 9.75 -9.54
CA LYS A 245 -14.84 10.07 -10.97
C LYS A 245 -13.82 11.20 -11.10
N ILE A 246 -12.58 10.83 -11.43
CA ILE A 246 -11.44 11.77 -11.48
C ILE A 246 -11.68 12.91 -12.49
N ASP A 247 -12.29 12.63 -13.64
CA ASP A 247 -12.59 13.61 -14.68
C ASP A 247 -13.58 14.72 -14.24
N SER A 248 -14.44 14.41 -13.27
CA SER A 248 -15.40 15.36 -12.70
C SER A 248 -14.80 16.29 -11.64
N LEU A 249 -13.57 16.02 -11.18
CA LEU A 249 -12.91 16.83 -10.18
C LEU A 249 -12.47 18.18 -10.74
N PRO A 250 -12.50 19.25 -9.93
CA PRO A 250 -11.80 20.49 -10.26
C PRO A 250 -10.32 20.23 -10.54
N ARG A 251 -9.70 21.03 -11.43
CA ARG A 251 -8.29 20.88 -11.82
C ARG A 251 -7.34 20.69 -10.64
N GLN A 252 -7.46 21.52 -9.60
CA GLN A 252 -6.59 21.42 -8.43
C GLN A 252 -6.74 20.07 -7.71
N ARG A 253 -7.95 19.51 -7.61
CA ARG A 253 -8.18 18.21 -6.98
C ARG A 253 -7.62 17.05 -7.79
N ARG A 254 -7.56 17.16 -9.13
CA ARG A 254 -6.88 16.17 -9.99
C ARG A 254 -5.37 16.24 -9.82
N LEU A 255 -4.82 17.45 -9.83
CA LEU A 255 -3.40 17.68 -9.55
C LEU A 255 -2.99 17.19 -8.16
N ASP A 256 -3.85 17.35 -7.15
CA ASP A 256 -3.62 16.87 -5.79
C ASP A 256 -3.42 15.33 -5.74
N LEU A 257 -4.04 14.57 -6.65
CA LEU A 257 -3.83 13.11 -6.78
C LEU A 257 -2.39 12.77 -7.15
N CYS A 258 -1.74 13.62 -7.94
CA CYS A 258 -0.35 13.49 -8.34
C CYS A 258 0.58 14.09 -7.27
N ALA A 259 0.20 15.26 -6.75
CA ALA A 259 1.00 16.05 -5.81
C ALA A 259 1.17 15.36 -4.45
N GLN A 260 0.27 14.46 -4.05
CA GLN A 260 0.44 13.70 -2.80
C GLN A 260 1.79 12.96 -2.72
N CYS A 261 2.36 12.58 -3.88
CA CYS A 261 3.67 11.94 -3.98
C CYS A 261 4.71 12.79 -4.73
N HIS A 262 4.30 13.49 -5.79
CA HIS A 262 5.22 14.17 -6.72
C HIS A 262 5.43 15.66 -6.40
N SER A 263 5.24 16.10 -5.16
CA SER A 263 5.46 17.50 -4.76
C SER A 263 6.51 17.64 -3.65
N GLY A 264 7.56 16.83 -3.70
CA GLY A 264 8.55 16.72 -2.63
C GLY A 264 8.03 15.92 -1.42
N LEU A 265 8.74 15.97 -0.29
CA LEU A 265 8.49 15.09 0.85
C LEU A 265 7.13 15.32 1.55
N ARG A 266 6.57 16.52 1.47
CA ARG A 266 5.38 16.98 2.21
C ARG A 266 5.34 16.47 3.65
N ASN A 267 6.43 16.67 4.38
CA ASN A 267 6.67 16.03 5.68
C ASN A 267 5.95 16.72 6.85
N VAL A 268 5.30 17.86 6.63
CA VAL A 268 4.48 18.52 7.66
C VAL A 268 3.05 18.02 7.55
N LEU A 269 2.66 17.15 8.48
CA LEU A 269 1.27 16.68 8.63
C LEU A 269 0.44 17.73 9.38
N LEU A 270 -0.74 18.04 8.84
CA LEU A 270 -1.69 19.03 9.37
C LEU A 270 -2.96 18.37 9.93
N LYS A 271 -3.37 17.24 9.36
CA LYS A 271 -4.57 16.49 9.76
C LYS A 271 -4.33 14.98 9.58
N GLY A 272 -4.68 14.20 10.60
CA GLY A 272 -4.55 12.73 10.58
C GLY A 272 -3.10 12.25 10.43
N GLY A 273 -2.93 11.03 9.90
CA GLY A 273 -1.62 10.43 9.61
C GLY A 273 -1.17 10.56 8.15
N ALA A 274 -0.10 9.86 7.75
CA ALA A 274 0.42 9.91 6.38
C ALA A 274 -0.53 9.37 5.29
N PHE A 275 -1.53 8.58 5.68
CA PHE A 275 -2.54 7.97 4.80
C PHE A 275 -3.96 8.54 5.00
N SER A 276 -4.11 9.69 5.69
CA SER A 276 -5.41 10.30 5.98
C SER A 276 -6.06 11.05 4.82
N TYR A 277 -5.25 11.48 3.84
CA TYR A 277 -5.74 12.14 2.63
C TYR A 277 -6.49 11.15 1.76
N LEU A 278 -7.73 11.50 1.37
CA LEU A 278 -8.48 10.77 0.36
C LEU A 278 -8.54 11.54 -0.97
N PRO A 279 -8.48 10.82 -2.12
CA PRO A 279 -8.73 11.40 -3.42
C PRO A 279 -10.01 12.26 -3.47
N GLY A 280 -9.89 13.45 -4.07
CA GLY A 280 -10.99 14.42 -4.18
C GLY A 280 -11.05 15.45 -3.05
N GLU A 281 -10.33 15.23 -1.95
CA GLU A 281 -10.18 16.22 -0.88
C GLU A 281 -9.08 17.26 -1.17
N ASP A 282 -8.99 18.29 -0.32
CA ASP A 282 -7.92 19.28 -0.40
C ASP A 282 -6.63 18.76 0.24
N LEU A 283 -5.65 18.38 -0.59
CA LEU A 283 -4.37 17.87 -0.10
C LEU A 283 -3.64 18.85 0.84
N SER A 284 -3.82 20.17 0.63
CA SER A 284 -3.18 21.20 1.47
C SER A 284 -3.75 21.29 2.88
N ALA A 285 -4.94 20.72 3.12
CA ALA A 285 -5.52 20.58 4.45
C ALA A 285 -4.91 19.42 5.26
N TYR A 286 -4.22 18.49 4.60
CA TYR A 286 -3.66 17.28 5.22
C TYR A 286 -2.15 17.33 5.40
N SER A 287 -1.44 17.87 4.41
CA SER A 287 0.03 17.93 4.45
C SER A 287 0.57 19.13 3.67
N LYS A 288 1.80 19.53 3.97
CA LYS A 288 2.56 20.51 3.18
C LYS A 288 4.07 20.26 3.26
N ASN A 289 4.81 20.86 2.35
CA ASN A 289 6.26 20.97 2.53
C ASN A 289 6.58 21.99 3.62
N MET A 290 7.72 21.81 4.29
CA MET A 290 8.30 22.88 5.09
C MET A 290 8.61 24.05 4.16
N SER A 291 8.20 25.27 4.52
CA SER A 291 8.54 26.45 3.73
C SER A 291 10.03 26.71 3.87
N HIS A 292 10.84 26.28 2.91
CA HIS A 292 12.20 26.75 2.80
C HIS A 292 12.19 28.09 2.08
N SER A 293 12.32 29.17 2.84
CA SER A 293 12.48 30.54 2.37
C SER A 293 13.90 30.77 1.85
N THR A 294 14.34 29.95 0.91
CA THR A 294 15.60 30.17 0.20
C THR A 294 15.30 30.12 -1.27
N GLU A 295 15.72 31.18 -1.96
CA GLU A 295 15.85 31.25 -3.41
C GLU A 295 16.79 30.13 -3.89
N GLU A 296 16.36 28.87 -3.84
CA GLU A 296 17.13 27.78 -4.41
C GLU A 296 17.03 27.91 -5.93
N THR A 297 18.12 28.40 -6.53
CA THR A 297 18.31 28.56 -7.97
C THR A 297 18.40 27.21 -8.71
N THR A 298 18.40 26.09 -7.99
CA THR A 298 18.51 24.74 -8.54
C THR A 298 17.16 24.03 -8.51
N LEU A 299 16.68 23.65 -9.69
CA LEU A 299 15.45 22.86 -9.83
C LEU A 299 15.59 21.52 -9.11
N ASP A 300 14.78 21.26 -8.09
CA ASP A 300 14.68 19.94 -7.49
C ASP A 300 13.86 19.01 -8.39
N VAL A 301 14.54 18.10 -9.07
CA VAL A 301 13.93 17.09 -9.95
C VAL A 301 13.62 15.78 -9.24
N HIS A 302 13.97 15.64 -7.96
CA HIS A 302 13.83 14.39 -7.20
C HIS A 302 12.47 14.32 -6.50
N GLY A 303 11.45 13.92 -7.25
CA GLY A 303 10.11 13.70 -6.68
C GLY A 303 9.30 14.98 -6.48
N ASN A 304 9.72 16.11 -7.07
CA ASN A 304 9.00 17.39 -7.05
C ASN A 304 8.46 17.80 -8.44
N GLN A 305 8.08 16.84 -9.27
CA GLN A 305 7.58 17.09 -10.63
C GLN A 305 6.34 18.01 -10.65
N TYR A 306 5.47 17.91 -9.65
CA TYR A 306 4.33 18.82 -9.47
C TYR A 306 4.79 20.26 -9.18
N GLY A 307 5.78 20.45 -8.29
CA GLY A 307 6.34 21.77 -8.01
C GLY A 307 6.89 22.43 -9.26
N LEU A 308 7.69 21.69 -10.04
CA LEU A 308 8.22 22.14 -11.33
C LEU A 308 7.11 22.45 -12.35
N LEU A 309 6.04 21.64 -12.37
CA LEU A 309 4.90 21.85 -13.24
C LEU A 309 4.21 23.18 -12.94
N ILE A 310 3.87 23.44 -11.67
CA ILE A 310 3.12 24.64 -11.28
C ILE A 310 3.95 25.93 -11.38
N GLU A 311 5.28 25.83 -11.31
CA GLU A 311 6.19 26.96 -11.55
C GLU A 311 6.33 27.28 -13.05
N SER A 312 6.00 26.34 -13.94
CA SER A 312 6.19 26.52 -15.37
C SER A 312 5.30 27.61 -15.96
N SER A 313 5.85 28.37 -16.92
CA SER A 313 5.07 29.37 -17.68
C SER A 313 3.89 28.76 -18.42
N CYS A 314 4.01 27.52 -18.91
CA CYS A 314 2.94 26.84 -19.63
C CYS A 314 1.75 26.53 -18.72
N PHE A 315 2.01 26.06 -17.50
CA PHE A 315 0.97 25.79 -16.52
C PHE A 315 0.25 27.07 -16.08
N ASN A 316 1.02 28.13 -15.81
CA ASN A 316 0.48 29.42 -15.36
C ASN A 316 -0.32 30.16 -16.44
N LYS A 317 -0.06 29.90 -17.72
CA LYS A 317 -0.78 30.53 -18.85
C LYS A 317 -1.95 29.69 -19.39
N THR A 318 -2.20 28.50 -18.84
CA THR A 318 -3.28 27.62 -19.30
C THR A 318 -4.17 27.19 -18.15
N THR A 319 -5.46 27.05 -18.43
CA THR A 319 -6.45 26.56 -17.46
C THR A 319 -6.70 25.05 -17.57
N THR A 320 -6.14 24.41 -18.59
CA THR A 320 -6.39 23.00 -18.93
C THR A 320 -5.20 22.08 -18.71
N MET A 321 -3.98 22.61 -18.57
CA MET A 321 -2.80 21.79 -18.32
C MET A 321 -2.92 21.06 -16.98
N ASP A 322 -2.67 19.76 -17.00
CA ASP A 322 -2.81 18.86 -15.86
C ASP A 322 -1.57 17.96 -15.75
N CYS A 323 -1.56 17.09 -14.73
CA CYS A 323 -0.82 15.83 -14.82
C CYS A 323 -1.62 14.83 -15.69
#